data_AF-A0A445JYD7-F1
#
_entry.id   AF-A0A445JYD7-F1
#
_cell.length_a   1.000
_cell.length_b   1.000
_cell.length_c   1.000
_cell.angle_alpha   90.00
_cell.angle_beta   90.00
_cell.angle_gamma   90.00
#
_symmetry.space_group_name_H-M   'P 1'
#
loop_
_entity.id
_entity.type
_entity.pdbx_description
1 polymer ?
#
loop_
_entity_poly.entity_id
_entity_poly.type
_entity_poly.pdbx_seq_one_letter_code
_entity_poly.pdbx_strand_id
1 'polypeptide(L)'
;MEDVERVKAEALQIMGVFSLLPRLVVFDLDYTLWPFYCECRSKHDTPSLFPHSRGILHALKQERIDVAIASKSPTPDIATTYLDKLSIRSMFAAEEIFYTWKDKTEHFQRIHSKTGVPYNSMLFFDDDNNNIPGVIKCAPVDFLFYFS
;
A
#
# COMPACT_ATOMS: atom_id res chain seq x y z
N MET A 1 7.83 13.40 -13.81
CA MET A 1 8.90 12.37 -13.87
C MET A 1 10.03 12.75 -12.93
N GLU A 2 10.50 14.00 -12.96
CA GLU A 2 11.48 14.54 -12.01
C GLU A 2 11.04 14.42 -10.54
N ASP A 3 9.77 14.74 -10.22
CA ASP A 3 9.26 14.57 -8.84
C ASP A 3 9.24 13.12 -8.37
N VAL A 4 8.98 12.15 -9.26
CA VAL A 4 8.93 10.72 -8.90
C VAL A 4 10.32 10.21 -8.55
N GLU A 5 11.34 10.60 -9.33
CA GLU A 5 12.73 10.24 -9.05
C GLU A 5 13.25 10.93 -7.78
N ARG A 6 12.85 12.18 -7.52
CA ARG A 6 13.18 12.89 -6.26
C ARG A 6 12.62 12.14 -5.06
N VAL A 7 11.31 11.87 -5.05
CA VAL A 7 10.64 11.14 -3.95
C VAL A 7 11.24 9.75 -3.77
N LYS A 8 11.53 9.06 -4.87
CA LYS A 8 12.19 7.75 -4.83
C LYS A 8 13.57 7.85 -4.17
N ALA A 9 14.39 8.84 -4.53
CA ALA A 9 15.71 9.04 -3.96
C ALA A 9 15.64 9.35 -2.45
N GLU A 10 14.70 10.18 -2.02
CA GLU A 10 14.46 10.48 -0.60
C GLU A 10 14.05 9.22 0.17
N ALA A 11 13.11 8.44 -0.37
CA ALA A 11 12.70 7.17 0.24
C ALA A 11 13.86 6.17 0.38
N LEU A 12 14.74 6.09 -0.63
CA LEU A 12 15.94 5.25 -0.59
C LEU A 12 16.93 5.70 0.48
N GLN A 13 17.14 7.01 0.62
CA GLN A 13 18.00 7.56 1.67
C GLN A 13 17.46 7.19 3.05
N ILE A 14 16.16 7.37 3.27
CA ILE A 14 15.50 7.02 4.53
C ILE A 14 15.67 5.52 4.83
N MET A 15 15.38 4.65 3.87
CA MET A 15 15.55 3.19 4.05
C MET A 15 17.01 2.81 4.36
N GLY A 16 17.99 3.50 3.77
CA GLY A 16 19.41 3.29 4.03
C GLY A 16 19.86 3.62 5.46
N VAL A 17 19.08 4.37 6.24
CA VAL A 17 19.37 4.68 7.65
C VAL A 17 18.93 3.54 8.58
N PHE A 18 17.97 2.72 8.18
CA PHE A 18 17.44 1.65 9.03
C PHE A 18 18.28 0.39 8.94
N SER A 19 18.60 -0.21 10.09
CA SER A 19 19.32 -1.50 10.16
C SER A 19 18.45 -2.71 9.83
N LEU A 20 17.13 -2.55 9.86
CA LEU A 20 16.16 -3.60 9.57
C LEU A 20 15.00 -3.02 8.76
N LEU A 21 14.85 -3.53 7.53
CA LEU A 21 13.73 -3.21 6.65
C LEU A 21 12.67 -4.31 6.70
N PRO A 22 11.38 -3.97 6.49
CA PRO A 22 10.35 -4.99 6.33
C PRO A 22 10.62 -5.82 5.08
N ARG A 23 10.13 -7.06 5.07
CA ARG A 23 10.14 -7.92 3.88
C ARG A 23 8.94 -7.66 2.98
N LEU A 24 7.86 -7.14 3.56
CA LEU A 24 6.61 -6.83 2.87
C LEU A 24 6.02 -5.54 3.43
N VAL A 25 5.62 -4.63 2.54
CA VAL A 25 4.79 -3.47 2.91
C VAL A 25 3.38 -3.68 2.37
N VAL A 26 2.40 -3.61 3.25
CA VAL A 26 0.98 -3.73 2.89
C VAL A 26 0.35 -2.35 2.92
N PHE A 27 -0.41 -2.01 1.88
CA PHE A 27 -1.14 -0.75 1.76
C PHE A 27 -2.64 -1.01 1.75
N ASP A 28 -3.41 -0.18 2.43
CA ASP A 28 -4.79 0.09 2.03
C ASP A 28 -4.84 0.87 0.69
N LEU A 29 -6.03 1.12 0.17
CA LEU A 29 -6.24 1.85 -1.07
C LEU A 29 -6.82 3.24 -0.82
N ASP A 30 -8.04 3.29 -0.26
CA ASP A 30 -8.83 4.51 -0.16
C ASP A 30 -8.20 5.39 0.92
N TYR A 31 -7.92 6.66 0.61
CA TYR A 31 -7.16 7.59 1.47
C TYR A 31 -5.74 7.15 1.85
N THR A 32 -5.22 6.08 1.25
CA THR A 32 -3.83 5.63 1.45
C THR A 32 -3.00 5.79 0.17
N LEU A 33 -3.44 5.22 -0.96
CA LEU A 33 -2.77 5.40 -2.25
C LEU A 33 -3.38 6.53 -3.08
N TRP A 34 -4.67 6.80 -2.89
CA TRP A 34 -5.40 7.86 -3.59
C TRP A 34 -6.37 8.61 -2.66
N PRO A 35 -6.71 9.88 -2.95
CA PRO A 35 -7.48 10.73 -2.04
C PRO A 35 -9.00 10.60 -2.22
N PHE A 36 -9.54 9.38 -2.29
CA PHE A 36 -10.97 9.13 -2.44
C PHE A 36 -11.37 7.71 -2.06
N TYR A 37 -12.66 7.50 -1.83
CA TYR A 37 -13.25 6.16 -1.75
C TYR A 37 -13.58 5.63 -3.15
N CYS A 38 -13.15 4.42 -3.47
CA CYS A 38 -13.49 3.75 -4.73
C CYS A 38 -15.00 3.61 -4.95
N GLU A 39 -15.77 3.38 -3.88
CA GLU A 39 -17.22 3.14 -3.95
C GLU A 39 -18.01 4.36 -4.46
N CYS A 40 -17.45 5.57 -4.32
CA CYS A 40 -18.07 6.81 -4.79
C CYS A 40 -17.68 7.17 -6.23
N ARG A 41 -17.02 6.26 -6.96
CA ARG A 41 -16.41 6.54 -8.28
C ARG A 41 -16.91 5.62 -9.37
N SER A 42 -16.53 5.92 -10.61
CA SER A 42 -16.84 5.13 -11.80
C SER A 42 -15.58 4.49 -12.40
N LYS A 43 -15.72 3.29 -12.97
CA LYS A 43 -14.65 2.64 -13.76
C LYS A 43 -14.14 3.51 -14.91
N HIS A 44 -14.93 4.47 -15.38
CA HIS A 44 -14.57 5.36 -16.48
C HIS A 44 -13.70 6.53 -16.04
N ASP A 45 -13.67 6.87 -14.75
CA ASP A 45 -12.90 7.99 -14.23
C ASP A 45 -11.40 7.78 -14.45
N THR A 46 -10.65 8.88 -14.47
CA THR A 46 -9.19 8.88 -14.50
C THR A 46 -8.68 9.04 -13.06
N PRO A 47 -8.27 7.95 -12.38
CA PRO A 47 -7.79 8.03 -11.01
C PRO A 47 -6.43 8.72 -10.95
N SER A 48 -6.10 9.27 -9.78
CA SER A 48 -4.80 9.84 -9.46
C SER A 48 -4.32 9.33 -8.11
N LEU A 49 -3.03 9.05 -8.01
CA LEU A 49 -2.37 8.74 -6.74
C LEU A 49 -2.12 10.01 -5.93
N PHE A 50 -1.83 9.86 -4.64
CA PHE A 50 -1.10 10.91 -3.94
C PHE A 50 0.25 11.16 -4.64
N PRO A 51 0.76 12.41 -4.65
CA PRO A 51 1.95 12.78 -5.42
C PRO A 51 3.17 11.89 -5.18
N HIS A 52 3.36 11.42 -3.94
CA HIS A 52 4.55 10.65 -3.53
C HIS A 52 4.41 9.14 -3.70
N SER A 53 3.19 8.60 -3.79
CA SER A 53 2.96 7.14 -3.74
C SER A 53 3.74 6.38 -4.80
N ARG A 54 3.82 6.90 -6.02
CA ARG A 54 4.55 6.25 -7.12
C ARG A 54 6.05 6.15 -6.84
N GLY A 55 6.66 7.24 -6.34
CA GLY A 55 8.09 7.26 -6.00
C GLY A 55 8.42 6.26 -4.89
N ILE A 56 7.58 6.21 -3.85
CA ILE A 56 7.69 5.26 -2.73
C ILE A 56 7.60 3.81 -3.21
N LEU A 57 6.59 3.47 -4.01
CA LEU A 57 6.44 2.12 -4.56
C LEU A 57 7.67 1.69 -5.39
N HIS A 58 8.25 2.60 -6.17
CA HIS A 58 9.47 2.32 -6.92
C HIS A 58 10.70 2.15 -6.02
N ALA A 59 10.81 2.90 -4.93
CA ALA A 59 11.89 2.76 -3.96
C ALA A 59 11.81 1.39 -3.27
N LEU A 60 10.62 0.98 -2.80
CA LEU A 60 10.40 -0.33 -2.18
C LEU A 60 10.79 -1.47 -3.14
N LYS A 61 10.36 -1.39 -4.40
CA LYS A 61 10.72 -2.37 -5.43
C LYS A 61 12.23 -2.42 -5.68
N GLN A 62 12.93 -1.29 -5.64
CA GLN A 62 14.38 -1.24 -5.82
C GLN A 62 15.12 -1.92 -4.65
N GLU A 63 14.66 -1.70 -3.42
CA GLU A 63 15.18 -2.36 -2.21
C GLU A 63 14.70 -3.81 -2.06
N ARG A 64 14.03 -4.36 -3.08
CA ARG A 64 13.50 -5.73 -3.09
C ARG A 64 12.55 -6.03 -1.93
N ILE A 65 11.81 -5.01 -1.51
CA ILE A 65 10.73 -5.12 -0.55
C ILE A 65 9.46 -5.37 -1.33
N ASP A 66 8.81 -6.51 -1.08
CA ASP A 66 7.55 -6.82 -1.72
C ASP A 66 6.47 -5.84 -1.24
N VAL A 67 5.47 -5.60 -2.09
CA VAL A 67 4.30 -4.80 -1.72
C VAL A 67 3.02 -5.59 -1.93
N ALA A 68 2.02 -5.37 -1.08
CA ALA A 68 0.70 -5.99 -1.19
C ALA A 68 -0.43 -5.00 -0.87
N ILE A 69 -1.64 -5.34 -1.29
CA ILE A 69 -2.86 -4.58 -1.01
C ILE A 69 -3.72 -5.37 -0.03
N ALA A 70 -4.20 -4.68 1.01
CA ALA A 70 -5.28 -5.15 1.87
C ALA A 70 -6.34 -4.04 1.94
N SER A 71 -7.46 -4.17 1.23
CA SER A 71 -8.52 -3.17 1.19
C SER A 71 -9.90 -3.75 1.47
N LYS A 72 -10.68 -2.99 2.25
CA LYS A 72 -12.10 -3.30 2.54
C LYS A 72 -13.07 -2.73 1.52
N SER A 73 -12.59 -2.16 0.40
CA SER A 73 -13.48 -1.56 -0.60
C SER A 73 -14.54 -2.58 -1.06
N PRO A 74 -15.84 -2.24 -1.04
CA PRO A 74 -16.90 -3.13 -1.52
C PRO A 74 -16.94 -3.21 -3.05
N THR A 75 -16.14 -2.40 -3.75
CA THR A 75 -16.07 -2.32 -5.21
C THR A 75 -14.70 -2.79 -5.72
N PRO A 76 -14.37 -4.10 -5.61
CA PRO A 76 -13.05 -4.62 -6.00
C PRO A 76 -12.77 -4.45 -7.49
N ASP A 77 -13.81 -4.45 -8.32
CA ASP A 77 -13.74 -4.27 -9.76
C ASP A 77 -13.33 -2.84 -10.16
N ILE A 78 -13.80 -1.81 -9.43
CA ILE A 78 -13.38 -0.42 -9.61
C ILE A 78 -11.92 -0.25 -9.17
N ALA A 79 -11.60 -0.70 -7.95
CA ALA A 79 -10.25 -0.62 -7.40
C ALA A 79 -9.22 -1.29 -8.33
N THR A 80 -9.52 -2.50 -8.82
CA THR A 80 -8.66 -3.23 -9.76
C THR A 80 -8.46 -2.46 -11.06
N THR A 81 -9.54 -1.90 -11.62
CA THR A 81 -9.47 -1.07 -12.84
C THR A 81 -8.55 0.14 -12.64
N TYR A 82 -8.55 0.74 -11.45
CA TYR A 82 -7.70 1.89 -11.15
C TYR A 82 -6.23 1.51 -11.02
N LEU A 83 -5.92 0.38 -10.38
CA LEU A 83 -4.55 -0.13 -10.32
C LEU A 83 -3.97 -0.36 -11.72
N ASP A 84 -4.80 -0.87 -12.64
CA ASP A 84 -4.44 -1.06 -14.06
C ASP A 84 -4.24 0.28 -14.79
N LYS A 85 -5.19 1.21 -14.68
CA LYS A 85 -5.07 2.56 -15.29
C LYS A 85 -3.86 3.33 -14.79
N LEU A 86 -3.52 3.18 -13.51
CA LEU A 86 -2.34 3.79 -12.90
C LEU A 86 -1.05 3.04 -13.25
N SER A 87 -1.12 1.86 -13.87
CA SER A 87 0.03 1.02 -14.22
C SER A 87 0.91 0.65 -13.01
N ILE A 88 0.29 0.46 -11.84
CA ILE A 88 0.99 0.05 -10.61
C ILE A 88 0.63 -1.37 -10.18
N ARG A 89 -0.40 -1.98 -10.79
CA ARG A 89 -0.89 -3.31 -10.40
C ARG A 89 0.20 -4.38 -10.38
N SER A 90 1.05 -4.40 -11.41
CA SER A 90 2.16 -5.36 -11.54
C SER A 90 3.28 -5.20 -10.49
N MET A 91 3.19 -4.19 -9.62
CA MET A 91 4.12 -4.02 -8.50
C MET A 91 3.72 -4.85 -7.29
N PHE A 92 2.45 -5.27 -7.17
CA PHE A 92 1.93 -5.95 -5.99
C PHE A 92 2.06 -7.48 -6.09
N ALA A 93 2.67 -8.08 -5.06
CA ALA A 93 2.81 -9.53 -4.92
C ALA A 93 1.48 -10.20 -4.50
N ALA A 94 0.64 -9.47 -3.76
CA ALA A 94 -0.69 -9.92 -3.33
C ALA A 94 -1.71 -8.77 -3.38
N GLU A 95 -2.94 -9.09 -3.75
CA GLU A 95 -4.05 -8.14 -3.90
C GLU A 95 -5.27 -8.72 -3.19
N GLU A 96 -5.52 -8.31 -1.95
CA GLU A 96 -6.72 -8.72 -1.19
C GLU A 96 -7.66 -7.52 -1.10
N ILE A 97 -8.68 -7.49 -1.96
CA ILE A 97 -9.68 -6.42 -2.03
C ILE A 97 -11.05 -7.06 -1.88
N PHE A 98 -11.62 -6.97 -0.68
CA PHE A 98 -12.96 -7.45 -0.39
C PHE A 98 -13.47 -6.83 0.92
N TYR A 99 -14.78 -6.61 0.98
CA TYR A 99 -15.41 -6.06 2.16
C TYR A 99 -15.47 -7.05 3.32
N THR A 100 -15.25 -6.56 4.53
CA THR A 100 -15.49 -7.27 5.79
C THR A 100 -15.99 -6.29 6.85
N TRP A 101 -16.85 -6.76 7.74
CA TRP A 101 -17.33 -6.00 8.90
C TRP A 101 -16.33 -5.97 10.05
N LYS A 102 -15.30 -6.81 10.00
CA LYS A 102 -14.24 -6.92 11.01
C LYS A 102 -13.01 -6.10 10.60
N ASP A 103 -11.96 -6.21 11.38
CA ASP A 103 -10.61 -5.79 10.98
C ASP A 103 -10.09 -6.60 9.77
N LYS A 104 -8.89 -6.26 9.29
CA LYS A 104 -8.27 -6.89 8.11
C LYS A 104 -7.56 -8.21 8.41
N THR A 105 -7.88 -8.90 9.50
CA THR A 105 -7.25 -10.18 9.83
C THR A 105 -7.34 -11.19 8.69
N GLU A 106 -8.49 -11.29 8.01
CA GLU A 106 -8.66 -12.21 6.88
C GLU A 106 -7.80 -11.84 5.67
N HIS A 107 -7.71 -10.55 5.32
CA HIS A 107 -6.84 -10.05 4.25
C HIS A 107 -5.38 -10.45 4.53
N PHE A 108 -4.92 -10.23 5.76
CA PHE A 108 -3.55 -10.55 6.15
C PHE A 108 -3.27 -12.06 6.19
N GLN A 109 -4.24 -12.90 6.56
CA GLN A 109 -4.09 -14.35 6.46
C GLN A 109 -3.88 -14.82 5.01
N ARG A 110 -4.63 -14.23 4.07
CA ARG A 110 -4.48 -14.54 2.64
C ARG A 110 -3.18 -14.02 2.06
N ILE A 111 -2.79 -12.78 2.39
CA ILE A 111 -1.49 -12.20 2.03
C ILE A 111 -0.34 -13.05 2.57
N HIS A 112 -0.40 -13.46 3.84
CA HIS A 112 0.60 -14.34 4.44
C HIS A 112 0.67 -15.69 3.69
N SER A 113 -0.47 -16.30 3.40
CA SER A 113 -0.53 -17.57 2.67
C SER A 113 0.05 -17.46 1.25
N LYS A 114 -0.16 -16.32 0.57
CA LYS A 114 0.32 -16.09 -0.79
C LYS A 114 1.81 -15.71 -0.87
N THR A 115 2.31 -14.94 0.10
CA THR A 115 3.69 -14.41 0.09
C THR A 115 4.67 -15.22 0.94
N GLY A 116 4.18 -15.97 1.92
CA GLY A 116 5.00 -16.67 2.92
C GLY A 116 5.73 -15.73 3.89
N VAL A 117 5.48 -14.41 3.86
CA VAL A 117 6.16 -13.45 4.74
C VAL A 117 5.55 -13.50 6.14
N PRO A 118 6.34 -13.63 7.22
CA PRO A 118 5.82 -13.61 8.59
C PRO A 118 5.27 -12.22 8.98
N TYR A 119 4.21 -12.16 9.79
CA TYR A 119 3.58 -10.89 10.20
C TYR A 119 4.55 -9.90 10.85
N ASN A 120 5.51 -10.38 11.66
CA ASN A 120 6.53 -9.55 12.31
C ASN A 120 7.53 -8.89 11.34
N SER A 121 7.51 -9.31 10.07
CA SER A 121 8.32 -8.79 8.97
C SER A 121 7.49 -7.96 7.98
N MET A 122 6.22 -7.67 8.33
CA MET A 122 5.32 -6.83 7.55
C MET A 122 5.22 -5.43 8.18
N LEU A 123 5.10 -4.42 7.33
CA LEU A 123 4.71 -3.05 7.70
C LEU A 123 3.38 -2.72 7.03
N PHE A 124 2.46 -2.10 7.77
CA PHE A 124 1.13 -1.78 7.26
C PHE A 124 0.83 -0.28 7.31
N PHE A 125 0.29 0.25 6.20
CA PHE A 125 -0.20 1.61 6.06
C PHE A 125 -1.70 1.60 5.76
N ASP A 126 -2.47 2.27 6.61
CA ASP A 126 -3.93 2.39 6.56
C ASP A 126 -4.32 3.71 7.24
N ASP A 127 -5.35 4.39 6.74
CA ASP A 127 -5.88 5.61 7.35
C ASP A 127 -6.87 5.30 8.51
N ASP A 128 -7.48 4.11 8.52
CA ASP A 128 -8.45 3.66 9.52
C ASP A 128 -7.79 2.75 10.57
N ASN A 129 -7.56 3.32 11.77
CA ASN A 129 -6.98 2.61 12.91
C ASN A 129 -7.78 1.37 13.36
N ASN A 130 -9.04 1.22 12.97
CA ASN A 130 -9.84 0.03 13.30
C ASN A 130 -9.48 -1.20 12.45
N ASN A 131 -8.71 -1.03 11.38
CA ASN A 131 -8.33 -2.11 10.47
C ASN A 131 -7.13 -2.93 10.94
N ILE A 132 -6.42 -2.46 11.97
CA ILE A 132 -5.11 -2.98 12.40
C ILE A 132 -5.27 -4.37 13.04
N PRO A 133 -4.69 -5.43 12.44
CA PRO A 133 -4.62 -6.72 13.11
C PRO A 133 -3.62 -6.67 14.26
N GLY A 134 -3.92 -7.31 15.39
CA GLY A 134 -3.14 -7.19 16.64
C GLY A 134 -1.67 -7.67 16.59
N VAL A 135 -1.17 -8.14 15.45
CA VAL A 135 0.19 -8.66 15.27
C VAL A 135 1.06 -7.81 14.32
N ILE A 136 0.53 -6.69 13.82
CA ILE A 136 1.16 -5.91 12.75
C ILE A 136 1.62 -4.56 13.25
N LYS A 137 2.82 -4.16 12.84
CA LYS A 137 3.34 -2.83 13.09
C LYS A 137 2.77 -1.85 12.06
N CYS A 138 2.18 -0.77 12.55
CA CYS A 138 1.70 0.31 11.73
C CYS A 138 2.70 1.46 11.73
N ALA A 139 2.94 2.03 10.56
CA ALA A 139 3.54 3.35 10.45
C ALA A 139 2.42 4.36 10.18
N PRO A 140 2.46 5.55 10.82
CA PRO A 140 1.57 6.63 10.41
C PRO A 140 1.67 6.82 8.90
N VAL A 141 0.54 7.04 8.22
CA VAL A 141 0.56 7.44 6.79
C VAL A 141 1.44 8.69 6.63
N ASP A 142 1.36 9.59 7.62
CA ASP A 142 2.21 10.75 7.86
C ASP A 142 3.71 10.46 7.98
N PHE A 143 4.14 9.24 8.34
CA PHE A 143 5.56 8.88 8.45
C PHE A 143 6.26 8.89 7.07
N LEU A 144 5.50 8.74 5.98
CA LEU A 144 5.97 8.94 4.61
C LEU A 144 5.89 10.41 4.15
N PHE A 145 5.14 11.27 4.83
CA PHE A 145 4.86 12.65 4.42
C PHE A 145 5.46 13.75 5.33
N TYR A 146 5.88 13.44 6.56
CA TYR A 146 6.44 14.41 7.53
C TYR A 146 7.98 14.48 7.54
N PHE A 147 8.68 13.62 6.80
CA PHE A 147 10.14 13.68 6.62
C PHE A 147 10.57 14.20 5.24
N SER A 148 9.66 14.87 4.51
CA SER A 148 9.92 15.60 3.27
C SER A 148 9.68 17.10 3.47
#